data_AF-A0A5C5BH25-F1
#
_entry.id   AF-A0A5C5BH25-F1
#
_cell.length_a   1.000
_cell.length_b   1.000
_cell.length_c   1.000
_cell.angle_alpha   90.00
_cell.angle_beta   90.00
_cell.angle_gamma   90.00
#
_symmetry.space_group_name_H-M   'P 1'
#
loop_
_entity.id
_entity.type
_entity.pdbx_description
1 polymer ?
#
loop_
_entity_poly.entity_id
_entity_poly.type
_entity_poly.pdbx_seq_one_letter_code
_entity_poly.pdbx_strand_id
1 'polypeptide(L)'
;MSRRSGAIPQAVRPGPRVPGPSLAELRRALADAPVDLLAPQTDVPALVADLAVELGGAPLPADWLRHLDTLVGAPAPADRRAVVALGRQLARTAGVRDALRAAAEDAAPWAVQVLTQLAGELEGLRPAAAWRTDGAEELTRAFLAIGGLQPAGESAAVSADAWATASTRYQRVVARDVALERARAEELARALAEKRAREAAAQYANY
;
A
#
# COMPACT_ATOMS: atom_id res chain seq x y z
N MET A 1 -20.89 -1.41 -11.28
CA MET A 1 -19.51 -1.38 -10.75
C MET A 1 -19.26 -0.04 -10.08
N SER A 2 -19.46 0.04 -8.75
CA SER A 2 -19.33 1.27 -7.99
C SER A 2 -17.84 1.54 -7.72
N ARG A 3 -17.29 2.61 -8.29
CA ARG A 3 -15.91 3.05 -8.02
C ARG A 3 -15.84 3.50 -6.55
N ARG A 4 -15.18 2.72 -5.69
CA ARG A 4 -14.91 3.11 -4.30
C ARG A 4 -13.97 4.32 -4.30
N SER A 5 -14.57 5.50 -4.25
CA SER A 5 -13.90 6.76 -3.99
C SER A 5 -13.33 6.73 -2.57
N GLY A 6 -12.05 7.05 -2.41
CA GLY A 6 -11.46 7.48 -1.14
C GLY A 6 -11.40 6.46 0.00
N ALA A 7 -11.63 5.17 -0.24
CA ALA A 7 -11.40 4.17 0.81
C ALA A 7 -9.93 4.18 1.16
N ILE A 8 -9.64 4.61 2.39
CA ILE A 8 -8.39 4.32 3.10
C ILE A 8 -8.00 2.87 2.73
N PRO A 9 -6.77 2.60 2.23
CA PRO A 9 -6.33 1.25 1.90
C PRO A 9 -6.67 0.30 3.03
N GLN A 10 -7.08 -0.95 2.73
CA GLN A 10 -7.49 -1.91 3.77
C GLN A 10 -6.46 -2.00 4.91
N ALA A 11 -5.19 -1.83 4.55
CA ALA A 11 -4.03 -1.64 5.40
C ALA A 11 -4.25 -0.71 6.62
N VAL A 12 -4.98 0.38 6.50
CA VAL A 12 -5.09 1.42 7.55
C VAL A 12 -6.46 1.38 8.24
N ARG A 13 -7.25 0.33 8.02
CA ARG A 13 -8.50 0.18 8.77
C ARG A 13 -8.16 0.05 10.27
N PRO A 14 -8.79 0.86 11.13
CA PRO A 14 -8.74 0.66 12.57
C PRO A 14 -9.27 -0.74 12.92
N GLY A 15 -8.57 -1.45 13.79
CA GLY A 15 -8.92 -2.80 14.22
C GLY A 15 -7.84 -3.39 15.13
N PRO A 16 -8.14 -4.46 15.88
CA PRO A 16 -7.14 -5.18 16.66
C PRO A 16 -6.05 -5.69 15.72
N ARG A 17 -4.79 -5.44 16.06
CA ARG A 17 -3.61 -5.89 15.31
C ARG A 17 -2.75 -6.74 16.20
N VAL A 18 -2.11 -7.74 15.59
CA VAL A 18 -1.14 -8.57 16.29
C VAL A 18 0.22 -7.84 16.29
N PRO A 19 0.93 -7.81 17.42
CA PRO A 19 2.31 -7.33 17.45
C PRO A 19 3.16 -8.08 16.42
N GLY A 20 3.78 -7.34 15.52
CA GLY A 20 4.72 -7.83 14.52
C GLY A 20 6.16 -7.42 14.85
N PRO A 21 7.09 -7.61 13.90
CA PRO A 21 8.48 -7.18 14.05
C PRO A 21 8.63 -5.65 14.08
N SER A 22 9.81 -5.18 14.46
CA SER A 22 10.12 -3.75 14.39
C SER A 22 10.26 -3.29 12.93
N LEU A 23 9.94 -2.02 12.67
CA LEU A 23 10.12 -1.43 11.34
C LEU A 23 11.59 -1.46 10.90
N ALA A 24 12.52 -1.26 11.85
CA ALA A 24 13.96 -1.27 11.58
C ALA A 24 14.46 -2.64 11.12
N GLU A 25 13.95 -3.73 11.70
CA GLU A 25 14.27 -5.10 11.30
C GLU A 25 13.83 -5.37 9.85
N LEU A 26 12.59 -5.02 9.52
CA LEU A 26 12.06 -5.23 8.17
C LEU A 26 12.77 -4.36 7.12
N ARG A 27 13.06 -3.10 7.44
CA ARG A 27 13.82 -2.22 6.55
C ARG A 27 15.25 -2.73 6.32
N ARG A 28 15.88 -3.31 7.36
CA ARG A 28 17.17 -3.99 7.20
C ARG A 28 17.05 -5.20 6.27
N ALA A 29 16.02 -6.03 6.45
CA ALA A 29 15.77 -7.17 5.56
C ALA A 29 15.56 -6.77 4.09
N LEU A 30 14.97 -5.59 3.82
CA LEU A 30 14.86 -5.02 2.47
C LEU A 30 16.19 -4.49 1.93
N ALA A 31 16.99 -3.85 2.78
CA ALA A 31 18.32 -3.39 2.41
C ALA A 31 19.23 -4.58 2.03
N ASP A 32 19.14 -5.67 2.79
CA ASP A 32 19.90 -6.91 2.59
C ASP A 32 19.32 -7.81 1.48
N ALA A 33 18.17 -7.45 0.90
CA ALA A 33 17.54 -8.22 -0.16
C ALA A 33 18.46 -8.33 -1.39
N PRO A 34 18.66 -9.53 -1.97
CA PRO A 34 19.46 -9.70 -3.17
C PRO A 34 18.97 -8.80 -4.31
N VAL A 35 19.89 -8.12 -5.00
CA VAL A 35 19.55 -7.23 -6.12
C VAL A 35 18.85 -7.99 -7.26
N ASP A 36 19.18 -9.27 -7.43
CA ASP A 36 18.60 -10.14 -8.44
C ASP A 36 17.08 -10.32 -8.27
N LEU A 37 16.52 -10.09 -7.08
CA LEU A 37 15.06 -10.10 -6.89
C LEU A 37 14.34 -9.05 -7.75
N LEU A 38 15.03 -7.99 -8.14
CA LEU A 38 14.49 -6.91 -8.98
C LEU A 38 14.81 -7.10 -10.47
N ALA A 39 15.52 -8.17 -10.82
CA ALA A 39 15.97 -8.38 -12.18
C ALA A 39 14.79 -8.81 -13.09
N PRO A 40 14.75 -8.36 -14.37
CA PRO A 40 13.64 -8.66 -15.26
C PRO A 40 13.36 -10.16 -15.47
N GLN A 41 14.38 -11.00 -15.34
CA GLN A 41 14.32 -12.45 -15.48
C GLN A 41 13.76 -13.19 -14.26
N THR A 42 13.54 -12.51 -13.13
CA THR A 42 13.08 -13.14 -11.90
C THR A 42 11.63 -13.57 -12.01
N ASP A 43 11.40 -14.87 -11.86
CA ASP A 43 10.08 -15.51 -11.85
C ASP A 43 9.39 -15.28 -10.50
N VAL A 44 8.66 -14.16 -10.40
CA VAL A 44 7.95 -13.76 -9.19
C VAL A 44 6.81 -14.73 -8.83
N PRO A 45 5.99 -15.24 -9.78
CA PRO A 45 5.03 -16.30 -9.49
C PRO A 45 5.65 -17.51 -8.79
N ALA A 46 6.80 -18.00 -9.27
CA ALA A 46 7.51 -19.10 -8.63
C ALA A 46 7.97 -18.74 -7.19
N LEU A 47 8.50 -17.53 -6.97
CA LEU A 47 8.90 -17.07 -5.63
C LEU A 47 7.73 -17.06 -4.62
N VAL A 48 6.52 -16.73 -5.07
CA VAL A 48 5.29 -16.74 -4.25
C VAL A 48 4.85 -18.17 -3.97
N ALA A 49 4.88 -19.06 -4.97
CA ALA A 49 4.56 -20.47 -4.79
C ALA A 49 5.54 -21.17 -3.82
N ASP A 50 6.84 -20.90 -3.96
CA ASP A 50 7.88 -21.40 -3.06
C ASP A 50 7.67 -20.90 -1.63
N LEU A 51 7.29 -19.63 -1.46
CA LEU A 51 6.98 -19.09 -0.14
C LEU A 51 5.81 -19.83 0.51
N ALA A 52 4.74 -20.14 -0.24
CA ALA A 52 3.59 -20.86 0.31
C ALA A 52 4.00 -22.24 0.85
N VAL A 53 4.85 -22.97 0.12
CA VAL A 53 5.41 -24.26 0.58
C VAL A 53 6.36 -24.05 1.77
N GLU A 54 7.22 -23.02 1.74
CA GLU A 54 8.13 -22.69 2.84
C GLU A 54 7.38 -22.38 4.15
N LEU A 55 6.15 -21.86 4.06
CA LEU A 55 5.27 -21.58 5.20
C LEU A 55 4.43 -22.80 5.64
N GLY A 56 4.71 -23.98 5.11
CA GLY A 56 4.04 -25.23 5.48
C GLY A 56 2.74 -25.51 4.72
N GLY A 57 2.42 -24.71 3.71
CA GLY A 57 1.27 -24.94 2.83
C GLY A 57 1.50 -26.03 1.80
N ALA A 58 0.41 -26.51 1.20
CA ALA A 58 0.49 -27.34 0.00
C ALA A 58 0.93 -26.50 -1.23
N PRO A 59 1.48 -27.13 -2.28
CA PRO A 59 1.70 -26.47 -3.55
C PRO A 59 0.43 -25.76 -4.03
N LEU A 60 0.58 -24.53 -4.53
CA LEU A 60 -0.57 -23.75 -5.01
C LEU A 60 -1.25 -24.47 -6.18
N PRO A 61 -2.59 -24.48 -6.24
CA PRO A 61 -3.31 -25.10 -7.33
C PRO A 61 -3.10 -24.33 -8.64
N ALA A 62 -3.30 -25.01 -9.77
CA ALA A 62 -2.94 -24.48 -11.09
C ALA A 62 -3.69 -23.20 -11.48
N ASP A 63 -4.91 -22.99 -10.99
CA ASP A 63 -5.67 -21.76 -11.16
C ASP A 63 -5.03 -20.57 -10.44
N TRP A 64 -4.53 -20.77 -9.22
CA TRP A 64 -3.75 -19.76 -8.50
C TRP A 64 -2.43 -19.43 -9.18
N LEU A 65 -1.72 -20.43 -9.71
CA LEU A 65 -0.50 -20.18 -10.48
C LEU A 65 -0.77 -19.32 -11.72
N ARG A 66 -1.81 -19.64 -12.51
CA ARG A 66 -2.23 -18.80 -13.65
C ARG A 66 -2.65 -17.39 -13.23
N HIS A 67 -3.27 -17.24 -12.07
CA HIS A 67 -3.60 -15.94 -11.51
C HIS A 67 -2.34 -15.14 -11.18
N LEU A 68 -1.34 -15.77 -10.54
CA LEU A 68 -0.05 -15.14 -10.24
C LEU A 68 0.70 -14.77 -11.53
N ASP A 69 0.68 -15.61 -12.56
CA ASP A 69 1.28 -15.28 -13.87
C ASP A 69 0.67 -14.01 -14.48
N THR A 70 -0.65 -13.84 -14.34
CA THR A 70 -1.34 -12.64 -14.82
C THR A 70 -1.03 -11.41 -13.94
N LEU A 71 -0.95 -11.60 -12.63
CA LEU A 71 -0.77 -10.51 -11.68
C LEU A 71 0.66 -9.99 -11.64
N VAL A 72 1.64 -10.90 -11.60
CA VAL A 72 3.07 -10.64 -11.35
C VAL A 72 4.03 -11.43 -12.24
N GLY A 73 3.54 -12.12 -13.28
CA GLY A 73 4.41 -12.78 -14.26
C GLY A 73 5.13 -11.81 -15.18
N ALA A 74 5.83 -12.34 -16.20
CA ALA A 74 6.62 -11.56 -17.15
C ALA A 74 5.89 -10.35 -17.80
N PRO A 75 4.58 -10.40 -18.12
CA PRO A 75 3.86 -9.27 -18.71
C PRO A 75 3.56 -8.14 -17.70
N ALA A 76 3.67 -8.41 -16.39
CA ALA A 76 3.31 -7.45 -15.36
C ALA A 76 4.35 -6.31 -15.26
N PRO A 77 3.93 -5.09 -14.86
CA PRO A 77 4.84 -3.98 -14.62
C PRO A 77 5.98 -4.34 -13.65
N ALA A 78 7.20 -3.87 -13.95
CA ALA A 78 8.40 -4.21 -13.19
C ALA A 78 8.34 -3.74 -11.72
N ASP A 79 7.69 -2.61 -11.45
CA ASP A 79 7.45 -2.09 -10.10
C ASP A 79 6.49 -2.99 -9.30
N ARG A 80 5.41 -3.48 -9.93
CA ARG A 80 4.48 -4.43 -9.28
C ARG A 80 5.20 -5.73 -8.93
N ARG A 81 6.00 -6.26 -9.85
CA ARG A 81 6.84 -7.45 -9.64
C ARG A 81 7.81 -7.26 -8.48
N ALA A 82 8.50 -6.12 -8.45
CA ALA A 82 9.43 -5.76 -7.39
C ALA A 82 8.76 -5.71 -6.01
N VAL A 83 7.57 -5.10 -5.91
CA VAL A 83 6.80 -5.03 -4.67
C VAL A 83 6.51 -6.42 -4.11
N VAL A 84 6.11 -7.37 -4.97
CA VAL A 84 5.81 -8.74 -4.52
C VAL A 84 7.07 -9.51 -4.14
N ALA A 85 8.14 -9.40 -4.94
CA ALA A 85 9.41 -10.06 -4.62
C ALA A 85 10.00 -9.56 -3.28
N LEU A 86 9.93 -8.25 -3.03
CA LEU A 86 10.36 -7.66 -1.76
C LEU A 86 9.40 -7.97 -0.61
N GLY A 87 8.09 -8.00 -0.86
CA GLY A 87 7.11 -8.46 0.13
C GLY A 87 7.36 -9.92 0.55
N ARG A 88 7.76 -10.79 -0.39
CA ARG A 88 8.18 -12.16 -0.10
C ARG A 88 9.41 -12.20 0.80
N GLN A 89 10.37 -11.29 0.59
CA GLN A 89 11.53 -11.15 1.48
C GLN A 89 11.10 -10.74 2.90
N LEU A 90 10.15 -9.82 3.04
CA LEU A 90 9.60 -9.43 4.34
C LEU A 90 8.93 -10.62 5.05
N ALA A 91 8.10 -11.38 4.34
CA ALA A 91 7.39 -12.55 4.87
C ALA A 91 8.32 -13.65 5.44
N ARG A 92 9.57 -13.71 4.99
CA ARG A 92 10.58 -14.68 5.48
C ARG A 92 11.32 -14.23 6.72
N THR A 93 11.14 -12.98 7.14
CA THR A 93 11.82 -12.45 8.32
C THR A 93 11.28 -13.14 9.57
N ALA A 94 12.18 -13.51 10.49
CA ALA A 94 11.84 -14.32 11.66
C ALA A 94 10.68 -13.71 12.47
N GLY A 95 10.72 -12.41 12.76
CA GLY A 95 9.65 -11.75 13.51
C GLY A 95 8.28 -11.75 12.81
N VAL A 96 8.23 -11.78 11.48
CA VAL A 96 6.97 -11.99 10.75
C VAL A 96 6.48 -13.42 10.94
N ARG A 97 7.36 -14.42 10.78
CA ARG A 97 6.98 -15.84 10.93
C ARG A 97 6.53 -16.16 12.36
N ASP A 98 7.13 -15.53 13.37
CA ASP A 98 6.71 -15.61 14.77
C ASP A 98 5.31 -15.02 14.95
N ALA A 99 5.07 -13.81 14.43
CA ALA A 99 3.76 -13.16 14.50
C ALA A 99 2.67 -13.98 13.80
N LEU A 100 2.98 -14.59 12.65
CA LEU A 100 2.04 -15.45 11.92
C LEU A 100 1.66 -16.71 12.69
N ARG A 101 2.64 -17.38 13.31
CA ARG A 101 2.37 -18.54 14.16
C ARG A 101 1.46 -18.22 15.34
N ALA A 102 1.47 -16.97 15.81
CA ALA A 102 0.59 -16.51 16.88
C ALA A 102 -0.79 -16.06 16.39
N ALA A 103 -0.89 -15.57 15.15
CA ALA A 103 -2.06 -14.84 14.64
C ALA A 103 -2.94 -15.63 13.67
N ALA A 104 -2.35 -16.52 12.88
CA ALA A 104 -3.00 -17.14 11.73
C ALA A 104 -3.13 -18.65 11.93
N GLU A 105 -4.29 -19.19 11.54
CA GLU A 105 -4.51 -20.63 11.48
C GLU A 105 -3.65 -21.27 10.38
N ASP A 106 -3.47 -20.57 9.25
CA ASP A 106 -2.61 -20.99 8.14
C ASP A 106 -1.83 -19.81 7.56
N ALA A 107 -0.49 -19.92 7.57
CA ALA A 107 0.42 -18.87 7.15
C ALA A 107 0.53 -18.74 5.61
N ALA A 108 0.32 -19.83 4.87
CA ALA A 108 0.51 -19.82 3.42
C ALA A 108 -0.59 -19.05 2.68
N PRO A 109 -1.90 -19.28 2.92
CA PRO A 109 -2.97 -18.46 2.33
C PRO A 109 -2.87 -16.99 2.73
N TRP A 110 -2.51 -16.71 3.99
CA TRP A 110 -2.25 -15.35 4.47
C TRP A 110 -1.17 -14.67 3.62
N ALA A 111 -0.03 -15.32 3.41
CA ALA A 111 1.09 -14.72 2.70
C ALA A 111 0.73 -14.42 1.24
N VAL A 112 0.08 -15.36 0.55
CA VAL A 112 -0.39 -15.15 -0.83
C VAL A 112 -1.38 -13.99 -0.91
N GLN A 113 -2.33 -13.92 0.03
CA GLN A 113 -3.29 -12.81 0.09
C GLN A 113 -2.59 -11.46 0.33
N VAL A 114 -1.65 -11.39 1.27
CA VAL A 114 -0.93 -10.15 1.57
C VAL A 114 -0.14 -9.68 0.36
N LEU A 115 0.60 -10.58 -0.30
CA LEU A 115 1.43 -10.23 -1.45
C LEU A 115 0.60 -9.77 -2.66
N THR A 116 -0.52 -10.44 -2.93
CA THR A 116 -1.43 -10.06 -4.03
C THR A 116 -2.09 -8.70 -3.78
N GLN A 117 -2.49 -8.41 -2.53
CA GLN A 117 -3.02 -7.09 -2.16
C GLN A 117 -1.94 -6.00 -2.22
N LEU A 118 -0.73 -6.30 -1.75
CA LEU A 118 0.39 -5.35 -1.78
C LEU A 118 0.74 -4.92 -3.20
N ALA A 119 0.71 -5.88 -4.15
CA ALA A 119 0.91 -5.62 -5.57
C ALA A 119 -0.06 -4.56 -6.11
N GLY A 120 -1.34 -4.65 -5.76
CA GLY A 120 -2.36 -3.70 -6.21
C GLY A 120 -2.33 -2.36 -5.47
N GLU A 121 -1.94 -2.35 -4.19
CA GLU A 121 -1.95 -1.13 -3.39
C GLU A 121 -0.81 -0.15 -3.74
N LEU A 122 0.35 -0.70 -4.11
CA LEU A 122 1.59 0.06 -4.37
C LEU A 122 1.98 0.21 -5.84
N GLU A 123 1.19 -0.37 -6.75
CA GLU A 123 1.41 -0.25 -8.19
C GLU A 123 1.49 1.20 -8.67
N GLY A 124 2.47 1.51 -9.52
CA GLY A 124 2.63 2.79 -10.18
C GLY A 124 3.00 3.94 -9.24
N LEU A 125 3.31 3.65 -7.97
CA LEU A 125 3.72 4.68 -7.02
C LEU A 125 5.19 5.07 -7.22
N ARG A 126 6.06 4.08 -7.46
CA ARG A 126 7.53 4.25 -7.51
C ARG A 126 8.18 3.23 -8.46
N PRO A 127 9.34 3.56 -9.07
CA PRO A 127 10.11 2.59 -9.84
C PRO A 127 10.67 1.47 -8.95
N ALA A 128 10.88 0.28 -9.51
CA ALA A 128 11.31 -0.93 -8.80
C ALA A 128 12.47 -0.72 -7.83
N ALA A 129 13.54 -0.03 -8.26
CA ALA A 129 14.75 0.18 -7.46
C ALA A 129 14.51 1.04 -6.20
N ALA A 130 13.54 1.96 -6.24
CA ALA A 130 13.27 2.89 -5.13
C ALA A 130 12.63 2.18 -3.92
N TRP A 131 12.04 0.99 -4.10
CA TRP A 131 11.40 0.25 -3.01
C TRP A 131 12.38 -0.30 -1.95
N ARG A 132 13.67 -0.37 -2.26
CA ARG A 132 14.72 -0.77 -1.30
C ARG A 132 15.30 0.40 -0.50
N THR A 133 15.08 1.63 -0.96
CA THR A 133 15.60 2.85 -0.34
C THR A 133 14.44 3.73 0.12
N ASP A 134 14.05 4.72 -0.69
CA ASP A 134 13.08 5.75 -0.32
C ASP A 134 11.67 5.19 -0.09
N GLY A 135 11.33 4.10 -0.78
CA GLY A 135 10.05 3.41 -0.64
C GLY A 135 10.05 2.31 0.43
N ALA A 136 11.19 2.02 1.08
CA ALA A 136 11.30 0.88 1.98
C ALA A 136 10.34 0.99 3.18
N GLU A 137 10.18 2.20 3.74
CA GLU A 137 9.24 2.43 4.84
C GLU A 137 7.78 2.27 4.40
N GLU A 138 7.39 2.87 3.27
CA GLU A 138 6.03 2.73 2.72
C GLU A 138 5.70 1.25 2.44
N LEU A 139 6.61 0.52 1.80
CA LEU A 139 6.45 -0.92 1.55
C LEU A 139 6.29 -1.72 2.85
N THR A 140 7.17 -1.49 3.83
CA THR A 140 7.16 -2.21 5.10
C THR A 140 5.86 -1.96 5.87
N ARG A 141 5.45 -0.69 5.96
CA ARG A 141 4.21 -0.32 6.65
C ARG A 141 3.01 -0.91 5.92
N ALA A 142 2.95 -0.82 4.59
CA ALA A 142 1.87 -1.42 3.81
C ALA A 142 1.79 -2.93 4.01
N PHE A 143 2.93 -3.65 3.98
CA PHE A 143 2.99 -5.09 4.21
C PHE A 143 2.42 -5.48 5.58
N LEU A 144 2.92 -4.85 6.66
CA LEU A 144 2.42 -5.11 8.01
C LEU A 144 0.92 -4.81 8.12
N ALA A 145 0.52 -3.68 7.57
CA ALA A 145 -0.82 -3.17 7.67
C ALA A 145 -1.84 -4.04 6.92
N ILE A 146 -1.52 -4.49 5.70
CA ILE A 146 -2.31 -5.48 4.94
C ILE A 146 -2.34 -6.83 5.67
N GLY A 147 -1.22 -7.21 6.27
CA GLY A 147 -1.07 -8.43 7.05
C GLY A 147 -1.79 -8.45 8.40
N GLY A 148 -2.43 -7.37 8.82
CA GLY A 148 -3.07 -7.26 10.14
C GLY A 148 -2.07 -7.15 11.30
N LEU A 149 -0.83 -6.76 11.00
CA LEU A 149 0.27 -6.62 11.95
C LEU A 149 0.51 -5.15 12.32
N GLN A 150 1.08 -4.95 13.49
CA GLN A 150 1.52 -3.65 13.99
C GLN A 150 3.03 -3.68 14.26
N PRO A 151 3.80 -2.65 13.85
CA PRO A 151 5.22 -2.58 14.17
C PRO A 151 5.47 -2.67 15.68
N ALA A 152 6.49 -3.45 16.08
CA ALA A 152 6.89 -3.52 17.49
C ALA A 152 7.25 -2.13 18.03
N GLY A 153 6.71 -1.78 19.20
CA GLY A 153 6.98 -0.51 19.89
C GLY A 153 6.15 0.68 19.42
N GLU A 154 5.32 0.53 18.38
CA GLU A 154 4.35 1.55 17.99
C GLU A 154 2.99 1.26 18.62
N SER A 155 2.17 2.30 18.84
CA SER A 155 0.74 2.17 19.10
C SER A 155 -0.04 2.24 17.78
N ALA A 156 -1.30 1.80 17.77
CA ALA A 156 -2.14 1.90 16.57
C ALA A 156 -2.29 3.35 16.07
N ALA A 157 -2.34 4.33 16.98
CA ALA A 157 -2.38 5.75 16.64
C ALA A 157 -1.07 6.21 15.99
N VAL A 158 0.07 5.87 16.59
CA VAL A 158 1.40 6.21 16.05
C VAL A 158 1.60 5.58 14.66
N SER A 159 1.20 4.32 14.48
CA SER A 159 1.30 3.66 13.18
C SER A 159 0.39 4.30 12.11
N ALA A 160 -0.78 4.79 12.49
CA ALA A 160 -1.69 5.49 11.58
C ALA A 160 -1.12 6.85 11.14
N ASP A 161 -0.58 7.64 12.08
CA ASP A 161 0.03 8.95 11.79
C ASP A 161 1.30 8.79 10.93
N ALA A 162 2.14 7.80 11.26
CA ALA A 162 3.33 7.50 10.48
C ALA A 162 2.98 7.00 9.07
N TRP A 163 1.92 6.21 8.93
CA TRP A 163 1.42 5.81 7.60
C TRP A 163 0.93 7.01 6.78
N ALA A 164 0.15 7.92 7.38
CA ALA A 164 -0.31 9.13 6.70
C ALA A 164 0.86 9.97 6.18
N THR A 165 1.98 9.94 6.89
CA THR A 165 3.22 10.63 6.49
C THR A 165 3.98 9.87 5.40
N ALA A 166 4.11 8.55 5.49
CA ALA A 166 4.92 7.74 4.57
C ALA A 166 4.22 7.38 3.24
N SER A 167 2.89 7.32 3.23
CA SER A 167 2.12 6.82 2.09
C SER A 167 2.01 7.85 0.96
N THR A 168 2.70 7.58 -0.14
CA THR A 168 2.62 8.33 -1.40
C THR A 168 1.18 8.38 -1.91
N ARG A 169 0.46 7.25 -1.81
CA ARG A 169 -0.94 7.17 -2.25
C ARG A 169 -1.85 8.05 -1.40
N TYR A 170 -1.70 8.02 -0.08
CA TYR A 170 -2.47 8.87 0.83
C TYR A 170 -2.21 10.35 0.52
N GLN A 171 -0.94 10.74 0.38
CA GLN A 171 -0.56 12.11 0.02
C GLN A 171 -1.19 12.56 -1.31
N ARG A 172 -1.18 11.71 -2.35
CA ARG A 172 -1.83 12.01 -3.64
C ARG A 172 -3.34 12.22 -3.51
N VAL A 173 -4.01 11.41 -2.69
CA VAL A 173 -5.45 11.55 -2.42
C VAL A 173 -5.74 12.87 -1.71
N VAL A 174 -5.02 13.15 -0.61
CA VAL A 174 -5.18 14.40 0.15
C VAL A 174 -4.92 15.62 -0.74
N ALA A 175 -3.84 15.61 -1.53
CA ALA A 175 -3.52 16.72 -2.43
C ALA A 175 -4.63 16.98 -3.47
N ARG A 176 -5.19 15.91 -4.05
CA ARG A 176 -6.31 16.02 -4.98
C ARG A 176 -7.55 16.60 -4.30
N ASP A 177 -7.87 16.12 -3.10
CA ASP A 177 -9.07 16.54 -2.39
C ASP A 177 -8.94 18.02 -1.95
N VAL A 178 -7.75 18.45 -1.50
CA VAL A 178 -7.44 19.87 -1.23
C VAL A 178 -7.58 20.73 -2.48
N ALA A 179 -7.11 20.25 -3.64
CA ALA A 179 -7.24 20.99 -4.91
C ALA A 179 -8.71 21.16 -5.33
N LEU A 180 -9.55 20.14 -5.11
CA LEU A 180 -10.99 20.20 -5.39
C LEU A 180 -11.70 21.21 -4.48
N GLU A 181 -11.39 21.18 -3.18
CA GLU A 181 -11.99 22.13 -2.23
C GLU A 181 -11.56 23.57 -2.51
N ARG A 182 -10.30 23.78 -2.92
CA ARG A 182 -9.83 25.10 -3.35
C ARG A 182 -10.59 25.61 -4.58
N ALA A 183 -10.77 24.77 -5.60
CA ALA A 183 -11.50 25.14 -6.80
C ALA A 183 -12.95 25.54 -6.49
N ARG A 184 -13.62 24.79 -5.58
CA ARG A 184 -14.97 25.09 -5.10
C ARG A 184 -15.03 26.42 -4.35
N ALA A 185 -14.06 26.69 -3.49
CA ALA A 185 -13.99 27.95 -2.75
C ALA A 185 -13.79 29.16 -3.69
N GLU A 186 -12.95 29.03 -4.71
CA GLU A 186 -12.70 30.07 -5.72
C GLU A 186 -13.95 30.33 -6.60
N GLU A 187 -14.71 29.30 -6.94
CA GLU A 187 -16.00 29.43 -7.63
C GLU A 187 -17.04 30.16 -6.76
N LEU A 188 -17.18 29.76 -5.49
CA LEU A 188 -18.09 30.40 -4.56
C LEU A 188 -17.73 31.88 -4.33
N ALA A 189 -16.44 32.20 -4.20
CA ALA A 189 -15.97 33.57 -4.06
C ALA A 189 -16.33 34.43 -5.28
N ARG A 190 -16.18 33.91 -6.49
CA ARG A 190 -16.58 34.59 -7.73
C ARG A 190 -18.09 34.84 -7.78
N ALA A 191 -18.90 33.84 -7.45
CA ALA A 191 -20.36 33.98 -7.43
C ALA A 191 -20.84 35.02 -6.41
N LEU A 192 -20.23 35.06 -5.22
CA LEU A 192 -20.54 36.06 -4.20
C LEU A 192 -20.11 37.46 -4.62
N ALA A 193 -18.95 37.60 -5.26
CA ALA A 193 -18.48 38.88 -5.79
C ALA A 193 -19.43 39.41 -6.89
N GLU A 194 -19.85 38.55 -7.81
CA GLU A 194 -20.80 38.91 -8.87
C GLU A 194 -22.16 39.32 -8.28
N LYS A 195 -22.68 38.57 -7.29
CA LYS A 195 -23.92 38.91 -6.61
C LYS A 195 -23.85 40.29 -5.94
N ARG A 196 -22.76 40.57 -5.21
CA ARG A 196 -22.54 41.88 -4.57
C ARG A 196 -22.46 43.01 -5.59
N ALA A 197 -21.79 42.79 -6.73
CA ALA A 197 -21.71 43.78 -7.79
C ALA A 197 -23.10 44.10 -8.40
N ARG A 198 -23.94 43.07 -8.60
CA ARG A 198 -25.33 43.25 -9.07
C ARG A 198 -26.19 44.01 -8.04
N GLU A 199 -26.08 43.68 -6.77
CA GLU A 199 -26.80 44.36 -5.69
C GLU A 199 -26.39 45.83 -5.56
N ALA A 200 -25.10 46.13 -5.63
CA ALA A 200 -24.60 47.51 -5.61
C ALA A 200 -25.12 48.31 -6.81
N ALA A 201 -25.08 47.76 -8.03
CA ALA A 201 -25.61 48.43 -9.22
C ALA A 201 -27.12 48.71 -9.11
N ALA A 202 -27.89 47.79 -8.54
CA ALA A 202 -29.32 47.99 -8.31
C ALA A 202 -29.63 49.09 -7.29
N GLN A 203 -28.77 49.30 -6.28
CA GLN A 203 -28.92 50.40 -5.31
C GLN A 203 -28.71 51.77 -5.96
N TYR A 204 -27.72 51.91 -6.85
CA TYR A 204 -27.46 53.17 -7.54
C TYR A 204 -28.52 53.54 -8.59
N ALA A 205 -29.19 52.56 -9.20
CA ALA A 205 -30.20 52.80 -10.23
C ALA A 205 -31.57 53.24 -9.68
N ASN A 206 -31.81 53.12 -8.37
CA ASN A 206 -33.07 53.50 -7.71
C ASN A 206 -32.99 54.88 -7.01
N TYR A 207 -31.91 55.62 -7.21
CA TYR A 207 -31.71 57.02 -6.79
C TYR A 207 -31.73 57.94 -8.01
#